data_AF-A0A7C2IED1-F1
#
_entry.id   AF-A0A7C2IED1-F1
#
_cell.length_a   1.000
_cell.length_b   1.000
_cell.length_c   1.000
_cell.angle_alpha   90.00
_cell.angle_beta   90.00
_cell.angle_gamma   90.00
#
_symmetry.space_group_name_H-M   'P 1'
#
loop_
_entity.id
_entity.type
_entity.pdbx_description
1 polymer ?
#
loop_
_entity_poly.entity_id
_entity_poly.type
_entity_poly.pdbx_seq_one_letter_code
_entity_poly.pdbx_strand_id
1 'polypeptide(L)'
;MQKGIIRRRGTTRVVGRWQADLKSITVETDDPELRRATDEVLKTPQAIPVHAPERLPGLSQAEPVVEAPARIKYLALFALELEARGFELEPEEEQE
;
A
#
# COMPACT_ATOMS: atom_id res chain seq x y z
N MET A 1 -5.27 -14.02 5.44
CA MET A 1 -4.90 -12.74 6.08
C MET A 1 -3.39 -12.72 6.06
N GLN A 2 -2.76 -11.62 5.65
CA GLN A 2 -1.30 -11.55 5.58
C GLN A 2 -0.80 -10.63 6.69
N LYS A 3 0.33 -10.96 7.28
CA LYS A 3 0.97 -10.15 8.31
C LYS A 3 2.48 -10.14 8.09
N GLY A 4 3.13 -9.19 8.72
CA GLY A 4 4.56 -9.08 8.64
C GLY A 4 5.14 -8.00 9.54
N ILE A 5 6.42 -7.77 9.36
CA ILE A 5 7.19 -6.77 10.09
C ILE A 5 7.57 -5.61 9.17
N ILE A 6 7.80 -4.45 9.78
CA ILE A 6 8.35 -3.27 9.14
C ILE A 6 9.71 -2.99 9.76
N ARG A 7 10.74 -2.85 8.93
CA ARG A 7 12.11 -2.51 9.32
C ARG A 7 12.49 -1.14 8.76
N ARG A 8 13.47 -0.48 9.36
CA ARG A 8 14.15 0.64 8.70
C ARG A 8 15.14 0.07 7.70
N ARG A 9 15.12 0.61 6.48
CA ARG A 9 15.98 0.20 5.37
C ARG A 9 17.45 0.15 5.78
N GLY A 10 18.12 -0.95 5.45
CA GLY A 10 19.52 -1.18 5.80
C GLY A 10 19.76 -1.51 7.28
N THR A 11 18.71 -1.80 8.05
CA THR A 11 18.82 -2.23 9.44
C THR A 11 18.00 -3.49 9.69
N THR A 12 18.43 -4.31 10.64
CA THR A 12 17.66 -5.46 11.14
C THR A 12 16.63 -5.07 12.20
N ARG A 13 16.52 -3.77 12.52
CA ARG A 13 15.65 -3.27 13.59
C ARG A 13 14.21 -3.23 13.09
N VAL A 14 13.37 -4.04 13.74
CA VAL A 14 11.92 -3.98 13.57
C VAL A 14 11.39 -2.72 14.26
N VAL A 15 10.69 -1.89 13.51
CA VAL A 15 10.09 -0.63 13.95
C VAL A 15 8.56 -0.67 13.96
N GLY A 16 7.95 -1.70 13.36
CA GLY A 16 6.52 -1.93 13.45
C GLY A 16 6.12 -3.31 12.93
N ARG A 17 4.83 -3.61 13.04
CA ARG A 17 4.19 -4.77 12.44
C ARG A 17 3.06 -4.30 11.54
N TRP A 18 2.80 -5.05 10.48
CA TRP A 18 1.69 -4.80 9.59
C TRP A 18 0.81 -6.03 9.49
N GLN A 19 -0.47 -5.79 9.32
CA GLN A 19 -1.46 -6.81 9.03
C GLN A 19 -2.36 -6.29 7.91
N ALA A 20 -2.52 -7.10 6.88
CA ALA A 20 -3.42 -6.83 5.78
C ALA A 20 -4.50 -7.91 5.69
N ASP A 21 -5.74 -7.49 5.60
CA ASP A 21 -6.88 -8.36 5.29
C ASP A 21 -7.51 -7.96 3.95
N LEU A 22 -8.69 -8.53 3.67
CA LEU A 22 -9.40 -8.28 2.42
C LEU A 22 -9.94 -6.83 2.28
N LYS A 23 -9.91 -6.01 3.33
CA LYS A 23 -10.54 -4.70 3.38
C LYS A 23 -9.63 -3.59 3.92
N SER A 24 -8.55 -3.93 4.61
CA SER A 24 -7.75 -2.97 5.36
C SER A 24 -6.29 -3.40 5.51
N ILE A 25 -5.43 -2.39 5.71
CA ILE A 25 -4.06 -2.56 6.18
C ILE A 25 -3.97 -1.83 7.53
N THR A 26 -3.51 -2.53 8.55
CA THR A 26 -3.29 -2.03 9.90
C THR A 26 -1.80 -2.08 10.20
N VAL A 27 -1.28 -1.01 10.81
CA VAL A 27 0.12 -0.96 11.27
C VAL A 27 0.18 -0.68 12.77
N GLU A 28 0.95 -1.50 13.47
CA GLU A 28 1.27 -1.36 14.88
C GLU A 28 2.70 -0.88 15.03
N THR A 29 2.90 0.30 15.61
CA THR A 29 4.23 0.88 15.78
C THR A 29 4.26 1.92 16.90
N ASP A 30 5.38 1.96 17.63
CA ASP A 30 5.74 3.05 18.55
C ASP A 30 6.70 4.07 17.90
N ASP A 31 7.14 3.81 16.66
CA ASP A 31 8.01 4.70 15.91
C ASP A 31 7.16 5.86 15.31
N PRO A 32 7.42 7.11 15.69
CA PRO A 32 6.59 8.26 15.27
C PRO A 32 6.74 8.57 13.78
N GLU A 33 7.90 8.23 13.18
CA GLU A 33 8.18 8.44 11.76
C GLU A 33 7.38 7.44 10.92
N LEU A 34 7.39 6.17 11.33
CA LEU A 34 6.59 5.13 10.70
C LEU A 34 5.10 5.43 10.83
N ARG A 35 4.62 5.83 12.02
CA ARG A 35 3.21 6.19 12.24
C ARG A 35 2.76 7.33 11.33
N ARG A 36 3.60 8.36 11.15
CA ARG A 36 3.28 9.47 10.24
C ARG A 36 3.24 9.01 8.78
N ALA A 37 4.24 8.23 8.36
CA ALA A 37 4.29 7.69 7.01
C ALA A 37 3.06 6.83 6.69
N THR A 38 2.67 5.94 7.60
CA THR A 38 1.51 5.07 7.41
C THR A 38 0.21 5.87 7.35
N ASP A 39 0.06 6.87 8.21
CA ASP A 39 -1.12 7.75 8.22
C ASP A 39 -1.24 8.53 6.90
N GLU A 40 -0.15 9.09 6.39
CA GLU A 40 -0.15 9.80 5.12
C GLU A 40 -0.55 8.88 3.96
N VAL A 41 0.00 7.67 3.90
CA VAL A 41 -0.31 6.71 2.83
C VAL A 41 -1.76 6.20 2.92
N LEU A 42 -2.23 5.85 4.10
CA LEU A 42 -3.58 5.28 4.31
C LEU A 42 -4.69 6.33 4.18
N LYS A 43 -4.40 7.62 4.44
CA LYS A 43 -5.37 8.72 4.27
C LYS A 43 -5.40 9.29 2.85
N THR A 44 -4.41 8.97 2.01
CA THR A 44 -4.35 9.47 0.63
C THR A 44 -5.34 8.70 -0.25
N PRO A 45 -6.33 9.37 -0.88
CA PRO A 45 -7.22 8.72 -1.84
C PRO A 45 -6.39 8.22 -3.03
N GLN A 46 -6.31 6.90 -3.20
CA GLN A 46 -5.60 6.31 -4.34
C GLN A 46 -6.46 6.41 -5.59
N ALA A 47 -6.16 7.36 -6.48
CA ALA A 47 -6.70 7.37 -7.83
C ALA A 47 -5.88 6.42 -8.70
N ILE A 48 -6.43 5.27 -9.09
CA ILE A 48 -5.80 4.46 -10.14
C ILE A 48 -6.10 5.15 -11.48
N PRO A 49 -5.08 5.59 -12.24
CA PRO A 49 -5.31 6.00 -13.61
C PRO A 49 -5.67 4.76 -14.43
N VAL A 50 -6.94 4.64 -14.82
CA VAL A 50 -7.37 3.66 -15.82
C VAL A 50 -6.90 4.21 -17.17
N HIS A 51 -5.95 3.56 -17.82
CA HIS A 51 -5.59 3.89 -19.20
C HIS A 51 -6.82 3.66 -20.08
N ALA A 52 -7.50 4.73 -20.49
CA ALA A 52 -8.47 4.66 -21.57
C ALA A 52 -7.71 4.24 -22.84
N PRO A 53 -8.11 3.17 -23.54
CA PRO A 53 -7.48 2.79 -24.81
C PRO A 53 -7.55 3.97 -25.79
N GLU A 54 -6.48 4.11 -26.58
CA GLU A 54 -6.31 5.23 -27.50
C GLU A 54 -7.55 5.48 -28.36
N ARG A 55 -7.84 6.77 -28.51
CA ARG A 55 -9.09 7.36 -29.01
C ARG A 55 -9.53 6.78 -30.37
N LEU A 56 -10.65 6.08 -30.39
CA LEU A 56 -11.55 6.02 -31.55
C LEU A 56 -12.37 7.33 -31.59
N PRO A 57 -12.33 8.13 -32.67
CA PRO A 57 -13.08 9.38 -32.74
C PRO A 57 -14.59 9.09 -32.81
N GLY A 58 -15.34 9.50 -31.77
CA GLY A 58 -16.81 9.45 -31.75
C GLY A 58 -17.47 8.97 -30.46
N LEU A 59 -16.71 8.45 -29.48
CA LEU A 59 -17.27 8.03 -28.19
C LEU A 59 -16.99 9.08 -27.11
N SER A 60 -18.08 9.51 -26.47
CA SER A 60 -18.14 10.45 -25.35
C SER A 60 -17.11 10.10 -24.28
N GLN A 61 -16.60 11.14 -23.60
CA GLN A 61 -15.64 11.07 -22.50
C GLN A 61 -15.89 9.83 -21.63
N ALA A 62 -14.92 8.90 -21.63
CA ALA A 62 -15.00 7.74 -20.74
C ALA A 62 -14.98 8.27 -19.30
N GLU A 63 -16.09 8.08 -18.59
CA GLU A 63 -16.18 8.40 -17.17
C GLU A 63 -15.10 7.61 -16.44
N PRO A 64 -14.38 8.23 -15.48
CA PRO A 64 -13.41 7.51 -14.67
C PRO A 64 -14.16 6.45 -13.88
N VAL A 65 -14.05 5.19 -14.30
CA VAL A 65 -14.52 4.06 -13.50
C VAL A 65 -13.60 3.97 -12.30
N VAL A 66 -14.10 4.38 -11.14
CA VAL A 66 -13.44 4.16 -9.86
C VAL A 66 -13.58 2.68 -9.53
N GLU A 67 -12.76 1.85 -10.19
CA GLU A 67 -12.59 0.47 -9.75
C GLU A 67 -11.80 0.50 -8.44
N ALA A 68 -12.31 -0.17 -7.40
CA ALA A 68 -11.50 -0.42 -6.22
C ALA A 68 -10.24 -1.19 -6.68
N PRO A 69 -9.01 -0.69 -6.41
CA PRO A 69 -7.79 -1.41 -6.71
C PRO A 69 -7.92 -2.87 -6.30
N ALA A 70 -7.62 -3.79 -7.22
CA ALA A 70 -7.46 -5.20 -6.87
C ALA A 70 -6.52 -5.27 -5.66
N ARG A 71 -6.96 -5.89 -4.57
CA ARG A 71 -6.40 -5.72 -3.20
C ARG A 71 -4.89 -5.98 -3.06
N ILE A 72 -4.33 -6.80 -3.94
CA ILE A 72 -2.87 -7.02 -4.07
C ILE A 72 -2.15 -5.72 -4.44
N LYS A 73 -2.76 -4.87 -5.27
CA LYS A 73 -2.26 -3.54 -5.65
C LYS A 73 -2.20 -2.59 -4.45
N TYR A 74 -3.11 -2.72 -3.47
CA TYR A 74 -3.09 -1.88 -2.27
C TYR A 74 -1.90 -2.22 -1.36
N LEU A 75 -1.65 -3.50 -1.09
CA LEU A 75 -0.48 -3.90 -0.30
C LEU A 75 0.83 -3.58 -1.02
N ALA A 76 0.90 -3.83 -2.33
CA ALA A 76 2.07 -3.49 -3.13
C ALA A 76 2.33 -1.97 -3.17
N LEU A 77 1.29 -1.14 -3.36
CA LEU A 77 1.44 0.31 -3.35
C LEU A 77 1.79 0.82 -1.95
N PHE A 78 1.19 0.26 -0.89
CA PHE A 78 1.55 0.58 0.48
C PHE A 78 3.02 0.27 0.78
N ALA A 79 3.52 -0.89 0.33
CA ALA A 79 4.92 -1.26 0.47
C ALA A 79 5.84 -0.29 -0.30
N LEU A 80 5.54 0.01 -1.56
CA LEU A 80 6.31 0.95 -2.39
C LEU A 80 6.39 2.35 -1.76
N GLU A 81 5.27 2.85 -1.23
CA GLU A 81 5.20 4.15 -0.59
C GLU A 81 6.03 4.19 0.71
N LEU A 82 6.04 3.12 1.49
CA LEU A 82 6.87 3.01 2.68
C LEU A 82 8.36 2.82 2.36
N GLU A 83 8.68 2.08 1.29
CA GLU A 83 10.05 1.93 0.77
C GLU A 83 10.63 3.26 0.28
N ALA A 84 9.84 4.08 -0.40
CA ALA A 84 10.21 5.43 -0.79
C ALA A 84 10.52 6.33 0.42
N ARG A 85 9.95 6.01 1.59
CA ARG A 85 10.18 6.68 2.88
C ARG A 85 11.24 5.98 3.75
N GLY A 86 11.93 4.96 3.22
CA GLY A 86 13.04 4.29 3.89
C GLY A 86 12.65 3.15 4.82
N PHE A 87 11.45 2.58 4.66
CA PHE A 87 11.00 1.40 5.40
C PHE A 87 10.94 0.16 4.51
N GLU A 88 11.19 -1.02 5.06
CA GLU A 88 11.12 -2.29 4.35
C GLU A 88 10.03 -3.15 5.00
N LEU A 89 9.16 -3.74 4.19
CA LEU A 89 8.09 -4.63 4.65
C LEU A 89 8.51 -6.06 4.34
N GLU A 90 8.51 -6.91 5.37
CA GLU A 90 8.77 -8.33 5.22
C GLU A 90 7.54 -9.12 5.69
N PRO A 91 7.02 -10.06 4.88
CA PRO A 91 5.98 -10.97 5.34
C PRO A 91 6.55 -11.89 6.43
N GLU A 92 5.79 -12.10 7.50
CA GLU A 92 6.08 -13.19 8.43
C GLU A 92 5.64 -14.50 7.74
N GLU A 93 6.56 -15.45 7.55
CA GLU A 93 6.19 -16.80 7.12
C GLU A 93 5.22 -17.38 8.15
N GLU A 94 4.06 -17.89 7.69
CA GLU A 94 3.19 -18.71 8.54
C GLU A 94 4.00 -19.96 8.91
N GLN A 95 4.52 -20.00 10.14
CA GLN A 95 4.98 -21.24 10.74
C GLN A 95 3.75 -22.14 10.88
N GLU A 96 3.64 -23.12 9.98
CA GLU A 96 2.68 -24.24 10.05
C GLU A 96 2.78 -24.99 11.38
#